data_AF-A0A9X0NZG7-F1
#
_entry.id   AF-A0A9X0NZG7-F1
#
_cell.length_a   1.000
_cell.length_b   1.000
_cell.length_c   1.000
_cell.angle_alpha   90.00
_cell.angle_beta   90.00
_cell.angle_gamma   90.00
#
_symmetry.space_group_name_H-M   'P 1'
#
loop_
_entity.id
_entity.type
_entity.pdbx_description
1 polymer ?
#
loop_
_entity_poly.entity_id
_entity_poly.type
_entity_poly.pdbx_seq_one_letter_code
_entity_poly.pdbx_strand_id
1 'polypeptide(L)'
;MCPELRERQTCLVGVDELRPGALTYPTACDPEEFPVWRAQQFLPGRLSLSYDEARAQLRDAAIRVMGAWAEELGPVSVAVSGGVDSSLVCAALARAQKPFSCVTLATADRSGDERDYARLLAKHLGAEYAERIYDPARFDPQVSASAGLPRPSRRSFLSTIDALLADAADNLGAQIVFDGNAGDNLLCFLHSAAPVVDRLRVEGPGRGAVETLLDMCRVTGCDLPTMVKATLKRLVRRPRGEWPCDRRLLADHLGLDEALDPVTNWLDIDVGRHGGKHDHLALIMRAQHHVHGLGVGPERFSPLMSQPLLELCLSIPTWLWAKGGRNRALARDAFAADLPQSLLARTSKSGPDSFIRLAFHHHRSALRELLLDGLIARNALLDRASVEAAFELDTSLDGSTIYRLLDLAEAETWARSWQ
;
A
#
# COMPACT_ATOMS: atom_id res chain seq x y z
N MET A 1 4.32 19.00 -1.98
CA MET A 1 3.27 18.02 -2.30
C MET A 1 3.40 16.84 -1.37
N CYS A 2 2.30 16.41 -0.78
CA CYS A 2 2.26 15.37 0.23
C CYS A 2 2.21 14.01 -0.47
N PRO A 3 3.32 13.27 -0.57
CA PRO A 3 3.35 12.03 -1.35
C PRO A 3 2.32 11.05 -0.77
N GLU A 4 1.72 10.25 -1.65
CA GLU A 4 0.69 9.25 -1.33
C GLU A 4 -0.67 9.82 -0.89
N LEU A 5 -0.85 11.15 -0.79
CA LEU A 5 -2.17 11.76 -0.61
C LEU A 5 -2.81 11.97 -1.98
N ARG A 6 -3.93 11.29 -2.23
CA ARG A 6 -4.71 11.49 -3.45
C ARG A 6 -5.67 12.65 -3.26
N GLU A 7 -5.40 13.78 -3.92
CA GLU A 7 -6.22 14.99 -3.85
C GLU A 7 -7.28 15.02 -4.96
N ARG A 8 -8.35 15.80 -4.75
CA ARG A 8 -9.39 16.05 -5.76
C ARG A 8 -8.79 16.77 -6.96
N GLN A 9 -8.04 17.83 -6.71
CA GLN A 9 -7.32 18.56 -7.75
C GLN A 9 -6.27 17.65 -8.40
N THR A 10 -6.21 17.69 -9.72
CA THR A 10 -5.18 16.98 -10.48
C THR A 10 -3.99 17.90 -10.77
N CYS A 11 -2.95 17.38 -11.42
CA CYS A 11 -1.84 18.21 -11.89
C CYS A 11 -2.13 18.87 -13.26
N LEU A 12 -3.35 18.72 -13.80
CA LEU A 12 -3.81 19.32 -15.04
C LEU A 12 -4.79 20.47 -14.75
N VAL A 13 -4.63 21.59 -15.48
CA VAL A 13 -5.47 22.78 -15.28
C VAL A 13 -6.92 22.49 -15.68
N GLY A 14 -7.85 22.78 -14.78
CA GLY A 14 -9.29 22.62 -15.02
C GLY A 14 -9.78 21.18 -14.99
N VAL A 15 -8.97 20.24 -14.49
CA VAL A 15 -9.35 18.83 -14.36
C VAL A 15 -9.32 18.43 -12.88
N ASP A 16 -10.48 18.02 -12.38
CA ASP A 16 -10.65 17.49 -11.03
C ASP A 16 -11.06 16.01 -11.07
N GLU A 17 -10.65 15.27 -10.06
CA GLU A 17 -11.07 13.90 -9.84
C GLU A 17 -12.40 13.84 -9.07
N LEU A 18 -13.34 13.00 -9.52
CA LEU A 18 -14.57 12.73 -8.79
C LEU A 18 -14.30 11.93 -7.51
N ARG A 19 -15.03 12.23 -6.44
CA ARG A 19 -14.87 11.50 -5.17
C ARG A 19 -15.36 10.05 -5.28
N PRO A 20 -14.56 9.06 -4.85
CA PRO A 20 -15.01 7.67 -4.83
C PRO A 20 -16.14 7.49 -3.82
N GLY A 21 -17.13 6.66 -4.16
CA GLY A 21 -18.27 6.38 -3.28
C GLY A 21 -19.28 7.53 -3.18
N ALA A 22 -19.27 8.48 -4.12
CA ALA A 22 -20.26 9.54 -4.23
C ALA A 22 -20.90 9.58 -5.62
N LEU A 23 -22.14 10.08 -5.69
CA LEU A 23 -22.81 10.48 -6.92
C LEU A 23 -22.64 11.99 -7.08
N THR A 24 -22.17 12.40 -8.25
CA THR A 24 -21.99 13.82 -8.59
C THR A 24 -23.01 14.20 -9.66
N TYR A 25 -23.88 15.17 -9.36
CA TYR A 25 -24.82 15.70 -10.35
C TYR A 25 -24.25 16.97 -10.96
N PRO A 26 -23.97 17.01 -12.28
CA PRO A 26 -23.48 18.23 -12.91
C PRO A 26 -24.61 19.27 -12.92
N THR A 27 -24.56 20.24 -12.00
CA THR A 27 -25.37 21.46 -12.10
C THR A 27 -24.55 22.56 -12.77
N ALA A 28 -25.22 23.60 -13.30
CA ALA A 28 -24.57 24.63 -14.11
C ALA A 28 -23.50 25.47 -13.37
N CYS A 29 -23.41 25.40 -12.03
CA CYS A 29 -22.50 26.24 -11.25
C CYS A 29 -21.78 25.55 -10.09
N ASP A 30 -22.32 24.46 -9.51
CA ASP A 30 -21.63 23.71 -8.44
C ASP A 30 -22.18 22.27 -8.37
N PRO A 31 -21.40 21.23 -8.71
CA PRO A 31 -21.92 19.88 -8.70
C PRO A 31 -22.25 19.43 -7.27
N GLU A 32 -23.53 19.13 -7.02
CA GLU A 32 -23.93 18.52 -5.74
C GLU A 32 -23.39 17.09 -5.66
N GLU A 33 -22.66 16.79 -4.57
CA GLU A 33 -22.11 15.47 -4.28
C GLU A 33 -22.94 14.75 -3.20
N PHE A 34 -23.46 13.57 -3.55
CA PHE A 34 -24.23 12.72 -2.65
C PHE A 34 -23.43 11.46 -2.30
N PRO A 35 -22.93 11.30 -1.06
CA PRO A 35 -22.17 10.12 -0.68
C PRO A 35 -23.09 8.88 -0.64
N VAL A 36 -22.81 7.90 -1.51
CA VAL A 36 -23.53 6.61 -1.57
C VAL A 36 -22.88 5.53 -0.72
N TRP A 37 -21.62 5.72 -0.33
CA TRP A 37 -20.91 4.84 0.58
C TRP A 37 -20.15 5.64 1.64
N ARG A 38 -20.10 5.13 2.87
CA ARG A 38 -19.57 5.85 4.03
C ARG A 38 -18.81 4.90 4.95
N ALA A 39 -17.49 5.06 5.05
CA ALA A 39 -16.63 4.24 5.92
C ALA A 39 -17.11 4.22 7.38
N GLN A 40 -17.70 5.32 7.86
CA GLN A 40 -18.20 5.45 9.23
C GLN A 40 -19.27 4.42 9.58
N GLN A 41 -20.04 3.95 8.58
CA GLN A 41 -21.11 2.97 8.77
C GLN A 41 -20.58 1.58 9.13
N PHE A 42 -19.32 1.30 8.83
CA PHE A 42 -18.68 0.01 9.02
C PHE A 42 -17.68 0.02 10.16
N LEU A 43 -17.55 1.11 10.91
CA LEU A 43 -16.68 1.13 12.09
C LEU A 43 -17.21 0.18 13.19
N PRO A 44 -16.35 -0.30 14.11
CA PRO A 44 -16.77 -1.27 15.11
C PRO A 44 -17.93 -0.72 15.96
N GLY A 45 -18.97 -1.54 16.10
CA GLY A 45 -20.15 -1.21 16.90
C GLY A 45 -19.96 -1.41 18.41
N ARG A 46 -21.05 -1.25 19.17
CA ARG A 46 -21.02 -1.48 20.64
C ARG A 46 -20.72 -2.93 21.03
N LEU A 47 -21.16 -3.88 20.21
CA LEU A 47 -20.83 -5.29 20.36
C LEU A 47 -19.69 -5.61 19.40
N SER A 48 -18.53 -5.98 19.96
CA SER A 48 -17.38 -6.39 19.17
C SER A 48 -17.48 -7.89 18.85
N LEU A 49 -17.12 -8.26 17.62
CA LEU A 49 -16.94 -9.65 17.23
C LEU A 49 -15.92 -10.33 18.15
N SER A 50 -16.15 -11.59 18.49
CA SER A 50 -15.10 -12.42 19.07
C SER A 50 -13.99 -12.67 18.05
N TYR A 51 -12.81 -13.08 18.52
CA TYR A 51 -11.69 -13.38 17.63
C TYR A 51 -12.01 -14.48 16.62
N ASP A 52 -12.70 -15.54 17.05
CA ASP A 52 -13.02 -16.67 16.18
C ASP A 52 -14.11 -16.33 15.16
N GLU A 53 -15.10 -15.51 15.52
CA GLU A 53 -16.10 -14.99 14.58
C GLU A 53 -15.44 -14.10 13.53
N ALA A 54 -14.60 -13.15 13.94
CA ALA A 54 -13.89 -12.27 13.01
C ALA A 54 -12.96 -13.06 12.07
N ARG A 55 -12.31 -14.11 12.59
CA ARG A 55 -11.44 -15.02 11.81
C ARG A 55 -12.23 -15.78 10.77
N ALA A 56 -13.37 -16.37 11.15
CA ALA A 56 -14.23 -17.11 10.24
C ALA A 56 -14.83 -16.19 9.15
N GLN A 57 -15.34 -15.02 9.54
CA GLN A 57 -15.90 -14.06 8.58
C GLN A 57 -14.84 -13.55 7.59
N LEU A 58 -13.62 -13.26 8.06
CA LEU A 58 -12.53 -12.82 7.18
C LEU A 58 -12.17 -13.91 6.16
N ARG A 59 -12.05 -15.16 6.62
CA ARG A 59 -11.80 -16.31 5.74
C ARG A 59 -12.88 -16.42 4.67
N ASP A 60 -14.14 -16.42 5.07
CA ASP A 60 -15.27 -16.62 4.17
C ASP A 60 -15.41 -15.46 3.17
N ALA A 61 -15.21 -14.22 3.63
CA ALA A 61 -15.22 -13.04 2.77
C ALA A 61 -14.10 -13.08 1.73
N ALA A 62 -12.87 -13.44 2.14
CA ALA A 62 -11.75 -13.58 1.21
C ALA A 62 -12.01 -14.67 0.17
N ILE A 63 -12.47 -15.86 0.58
CA ILE A 63 -12.80 -16.94 -0.36
C ILE A 63 -13.84 -16.48 -1.40
N ARG A 64 -14.91 -15.81 -0.96
CA ARG A 64 -15.95 -15.30 -1.86
C ARG A 64 -15.43 -14.23 -2.81
N VAL A 65 -14.69 -13.24 -2.30
CA VAL A 65 -14.17 -12.13 -3.11
C VAL A 65 -13.18 -12.61 -4.15
N MET A 66 -12.19 -13.41 -3.77
CA MET A 66 -11.18 -13.92 -4.70
C MET A 66 -11.83 -14.86 -5.72
N GLY A 67 -12.79 -15.68 -5.28
CA GLY A 67 -13.58 -16.54 -6.16
C GLY A 67 -14.35 -15.76 -7.23
N ALA A 68 -15.07 -14.71 -6.81
CA ALA A 68 -15.86 -13.88 -7.71
C ALA A 68 -15.00 -13.14 -8.74
N TRP A 69 -13.87 -12.54 -8.30
CA TRP A 69 -13.00 -11.83 -9.23
C TRP A 69 -12.26 -12.74 -10.20
N ALA A 70 -11.82 -13.93 -9.77
CA ALA A 70 -11.21 -14.90 -10.68
C ALA A 70 -12.23 -15.45 -11.70
N GLU A 71 -13.52 -15.45 -11.37
CA GLU A 71 -14.57 -15.82 -12.32
C GLU A 71 -14.84 -14.70 -13.34
N GLU A 72 -14.90 -13.46 -12.89
CA GLU A 72 -15.18 -12.30 -13.72
C GLU A 72 -14.01 -11.92 -14.65
N LEU A 73 -12.78 -12.00 -14.15
CA LEU A 73 -11.58 -11.48 -14.85
C LEU A 73 -10.81 -12.56 -15.62
N GLY A 74 -11.22 -13.82 -15.52
CA GLY A 74 -10.60 -14.93 -16.24
C GLY A 74 -9.34 -15.52 -15.58
N PRO A 75 -8.51 -16.26 -16.33
CA PRO A 75 -7.31 -16.92 -15.81
C PRO A 75 -6.38 -15.98 -15.04
N VAL A 76 -6.10 -16.31 -13.79
CA VAL A 76 -5.34 -15.47 -12.85
C VAL A 76 -3.91 -15.98 -12.67
N SER A 77 -2.94 -15.07 -12.70
CA SER A 77 -1.64 -15.26 -12.07
C SER A 77 -1.53 -14.40 -10.82
N VAL A 78 -0.99 -14.91 -9.71
CA VAL A 78 -0.80 -14.13 -8.49
C VAL A 78 0.67 -13.71 -8.39
N ALA A 79 0.90 -12.39 -8.31
CA ALA A 79 2.19 -11.82 -7.96
C ALA A 79 2.48 -12.11 -6.47
N VAL A 80 3.32 -13.12 -6.24
CA VAL A 80 3.67 -13.60 -4.91
C VAL A 80 5.04 -13.07 -4.49
N SER A 81 5.12 -12.65 -3.23
CA SER A 81 6.33 -12.11 -2.61
C SER A 81 6.72 -12.93 -1.36
N GLY A 82 6.14 -14.14 -1.21
CA GLY A 82 6.24 -14.93 0.02
C GLY A 82 5.73 -14.22 1.29
N GLY A 83 4.99 -13.11 1.15
CA GLY A 83 4.39 -12.36 2.24
C GLY A 83 3.02 -12.92 2.63
N VAL A 84 2.48 -12.45 3.76
CA VAL A 84 1.15 -12.91 4.24
C VAL A 84 0.06 -12.58 3.24
N ASP A 85 0.09 -11.38 2.66
CA ASP A 85 -1.04 -10.84 1.89
C ASP A 85 -1.23 -11.60 0.57
N SER A 86 -0.17 -11.77 -0.22
CA SER A 86 -0.22 -12.57 -1.45
C SER A 86 -0.49 -14.05 -1.17
N SER A 87 0.00 -14.57 -0.04
CA SER A 87 -0.28 -15.95 0.38
C SER A 87 -1.75 -16.15 0.74
N LEU A 88 -2.37 -15.15 1.38
CA LEU A 88 -3.81 -15.13 1.67
C LEU A 88 -4.62 -15.13 0.37
N VAL A 89 -4.24 -14.33 -0.62
CA VAL A 89 -4.89 -14.34 -1.95
C VAL A 89 -4.83 -15.73 -2.57
N CYS A 90 -3.66 -16.37 -2.59
CA CYS A 90 -3.50 -17.73 -3.14
C CYS A 90 -4.32 -18.77 -2.36
N ALA A 91 -4.30 -18.73 -1.02
CA ALA A 91 -5.08 -19.65 -0.21
C ALA A 91 -6.58 -19.47 -0.41
N ALA A 92 -7.06 -18.22 -0.50
CA ALA A 92 -8.45 -17.92 -0.79
C ALA A 92 -8.89 -18.42 -2.17
N LEU A 93 -8.07 -18.25 -3.21
CA LEU A 93 -8.32 -18.79 -4.56
C LEU A 93 -8.37 -20.32 -4.55
N ALA A 94 -7.39 -20.98 -3.91
CA ALA A 94 -7.37 -22.44 -3.77
C ALA A 94 -8.62 -22.97 -3.06
N ARG A 95 -9.07 -22.29 -1.99
CA ARG A 95 -10.28 -22.64 -1.25
C ARG A 95 -11.58 -22.32 -1.99
N ALA A 96 -11.56 -21.32 -2.87
CA ALA A 96 -12.64 -21.04 -3.81
C ALA A 96 -12.65 -22.00 -5.01
N GLN A 97 -11.70 -22.96 -5.05
CA GLN A 97 -11.53 -23.93 -6.14
C GLN A 97 -11.33 -23.26 -7.51
N LYS A 98 -10.69 -22.08 -7.53
CA LYS A 98 -10.34 -21.38 -8.76
C LYS A 98 -8.92 -21.74 -9.17
N PRO A 99 -8.66 -22.07 -10.45
CA PRO A 99 -7.31 -22.28 -10.94
C PRO A 99 -6.54 -20.96 -10.94
N PHE A 100 -5.26 -21.01 -10.59
CA PHE A 100 -4.36 -19.87 -10.64
C PHE A 100 -2.92 -20.34 -10.82
N SER A 101 -2.07 -19.45 -11.33
CA SER A 101 -0.63 -19.59 -11.35
C SER A 101 0.03 -18.57 -10.41
N CYS A 102 1.32 -18.72 -10.16
CA CYS A 102 2.11 -17.84 -9.30
C CYS A 102 3.28 -17.25 -10.08
N VAL A 103 3.54 -15.96 -9.89
CA VAL A 103 4.75 -15.29 -10.40
C VAL A 103 5.49 -14.58 -9.26
N THR A 104 6.81 -14.72 -9.23
CA THR A 104 7.70 -13.93 -8.36
C THR A 104 8.68 -13.10 -9.19
N LEU A 105 8.86 -11.85 -8.78
CA LEU A 105 9.97 -11.02 -9.21
C LEU A 105 11.06 -11.04 -8.14
N ALA A 106 12.30 -11.27 -8.53
CA ALA A 106 13.43 -11.38 -7.61
C ALA A 106 14.61 -10.51 -8.04
N THR A 107 15.36 -10.01 -7.07
CA THR A 107 16.67 -9.40 -7.32
C THR A 107 17.71 -10.48 -7.59
N ALA A 108 18.78 -10.14 -8.32
CA ALA A 108 19.87 -11.09 -8.57
C ALA A 108 20.63 -11.45 -7.28
N ASP A 109 20.65 -10.53 -6.31
CA ASP A 109 21.24 -10.73 -4.98
C ASP A 109 20.19 -11.22 -3.95
N ARG A 110 20.68 -11.68 -2.80
CA ARG A 110 19.83 -12.28 -1.76
C ARG A 110 18.91 -11.30 -1.03
N SER A 111 19.13 -9.99 -1.11
CA SER A 111 18.37 -9.01 -0.31
C SER A 111 16.90 -8.93 -0.72
N GLY A 112 16.61 -9.11 -2.01
CA GLY A 112 15.28 -9.13 -2.63
C GLY A 112 14.85 -10.51 -3.17
N ASP A 113 15.53 -11.59 -2.79
CA ASP A 113 15.24 -12.94 -3.31
C ASP A 113 14.20 -13.67 -2.46
N GLU A 114 12.95 -13.68 -2.93
CA GLU A 114 11.82 -14.33 -2.26
C GLU A 114 11.39 -15.64 -2.93
N ARG A 115 12.18 -16.15 -3.88
CA ARG A 115 11.82 -17.31 -4.72
C ARG A 115 11.57 -18.58 -3.93
N ASP A 116 12.36 -18.84 -2.89
CA ASP A 116 12.19 -20.03 -2.06
C ASP A 116 10.81 -20.08 -1.40
N TYR A 117 10.33 -18.94 -0.89
CA TYR A 117 9.02 -18.82 -0.27
C TYR A 117 7.89 -18.93 -1.29
N ALA A 118 8.05 -18.29 -2.45
CA ALA A 118 7.05 -18.33 -3.51
C ALA A 118 6.92 -19.73 -4.13
N ARG A 119 8.05 -20.41 -4.37
CA ARG A 119 8.08 -21.78 -4.84
C ARG A 119 7.48 -22.74 -3.83
N LEU A 120 7.75 -22.54 -2.53
CA LEU A 120 7.13 -23.31 -1.46
C LEU A 120 5.61 -23.14 -1.47
N LEU A 121 5.11 -21.91 -1.60
CA LEU A 121 3.69 -21.61 -1.66
C LEU A 121 3.03 -22.27 -2.88
N ALA A 122 3.58 -22.07 -4.07
CA ALA A 122 3.05 -22.63 -5.32
C ALA A 122 3.01 -24.17 -5.26
N LYS A 123 4.09 -24.80 -4.80
CA LYS A 123 4.15 -26.25 -4.59
C LYS A 123 3.12 -26.74 -3.59
N HIS A 124 2.93 -26.03 -2.47
CA HIS A 124 1.95 -26.41 -1.44
C HIS A 124 0.51 -26.37 -1.96
N LEU A 125 0.19 -25.38 -2.80
CA LEU A 125 -1.15 -25.18 -3.35
C LEU A 125 -1.38 -25.85 -4.71
N GLY A 126 -0.35 -26.50 -5.28
CA GLY A 126 -0.43 -27.16 -6.58
C GLY A 126 -0.56 -26.20 -7.77
N ALA A 127 -0.06 -24.97 -7.63
CA ALA A 127 -0.12 -23.94 -8.68
C ALA A 127 1.13 -23.97 -9.58
N GLU A 128 0.95 -23.64 -10.86
CA GLU A 128 2.07 -23.36 -11.75
C GLU A 128 2.87 -22.15 -11.27
N TYR A 129 4.16 -22.11 -11.57
CA TYR A 129 5.07 -21.10 -11.01
C TYR A 129 6.08 -20.61 -12.05
N ALA A 130 6.20 -19.29 -12.18
CA ALA A 130 7.26 -18.62 -12.92
C ALA A 130 8.04 -17.63 -12.05
N GLU A 131 9.31 -17.43 -12.39
CA GLU A 131 10.15 -16.39 -11.80
C GLU A 131 10.70 -15.46 -12.88
N ARG A 132 10.91 -14.20 -12.51
CA ARG A 132 11.60 -13.19 -13.31
C ARG A 132 12.62 -12.47 -12.44
N ILE A 133 13.73 -12.09 -13.06
CA ILE A 133 14.82 -11.39 -12.38
C ILE A 133 14.81 -9.93 -12.84
N TYR A 134 14.91 -9.02 -11.89
CA TYR A 134 15.08 -7.60 -12.19
C TYR A 134 16.40 -7.36 -12.93
N ASP A 135 16.32 -6.59 -14.01
CA ASP A 135 17.49 -6.11 -14.73
C ASP A 135 17.58 -4.57 -14.59
N PRO A 136 18.52 -4.05 -13.77
CA PRO A 136 18.74 -2.61 -13.61
C PRO A 136 18.95 -1.86 -14.91
N ALA A 137 19.49 -2.51 -15.94
CA ALA A 137 19.75 -1.88 -17.23
C ALA A 137 18.47 -1.68 -18.07
N ARG A 138 17.40 -2.44 -17.79
CA ARG A 138 16.10 -2.31 -18.48
C ARG A 138 15.21 -1.19 -17.93
N PHE A 139 15.56 -0.62 -16.78
CA PHE A 139 14.90 0.60 -16.32
C PHE A 139 15.23 1.73 -17.29
N ASP A 140 14.22 2.43 -17.81
CA ASP A 140 14.41 3.62 -18.63
C ASP A 140 13.94 4.85 -17.84
N PRO A 141 14.85 5.73 -17.39
CA PRO A 141 14.50 6.93 -16.65
C PRO A 141 13.78 7.99 -17.50
N GLN A 142 13.71 7.84 -18.82
CA GLN A 142 13.04 8.79 -19.72
C GLN A 142 11.57 8.46 -19.99
N VAL A 143 11.11 7.25 -19.63
CA VAL A 143 9.73 6.82 -19.83
C VAL A 143 8.94 7.00 -18.54
N SER A 144 7.90 7.82 -18.58
CA SER A 144 6.99 8.03 -17.44
C SER A 144 6.12 6.80 -17.22
N ALA A 145 6.11 6.29 -15.99
CA ALA A 145 5.14 5.26 -15.58
C ALA A 145 3.71 5.82 -15.50
N SER A 146 3.56 7.13 -15.29
CA SER A 146 2.31 7.88 -15.22
C SER A 146 1.86 8.53 -16.53
N ALA A 147 2.47 8.21 -17.68
CA ALA A 147 2.06 8.76 -18.96
C ALA A 147 0.55 8.57 -19.20
N GLY A 148 -0.14 9.65 -19.60
CA GLY A 148 -1.60 9.66 -19.81
C GLY A 148 -2.45 9.71 -18.53
N LEU A 149 -1.84 9.73 -17.34
CA LEU A 149 -2.55 9.93 -16.07
C LEU A 149 -2.63 11.42 -15.71
N PRO A 150 -3.66 11.86 -14.97
CA PRO A 150 -3.83 13.27 -14.61
C PRO A 150 -2.82 13.76 -13.55
N ARG A 151 -1.91 12.89 -13.09
CA ARG A 151 -0.89 13.18 -12.06
C ARG A 151 0.28 12.19 -12.14
N PRO A 152 1.49 12.57 -11.70
CA PRO A 152 2.65 11.68 -11.59
C PRO A 152 2.54 10.77 -10.36
N SER A 153 1.50 9.94 -10.31
CA SER A 153 1.17 9.06 -9.18
C SER A 153 1.91 7.72 -9.17
N ARG A 154 2.51 7.32 -10.27
CA ARG A 154 3.23 6.05 -10.33
C ARG A 154 4.67 6.29 -9.93
N ARG A 155 5.40 5.23 -9.56
CA ARG A 155 6.84 5.32 -9.38
C ARG A 155 7.50 4.90 -10.69
N SER A 156 8.57 5.56 -11.09
CA SER A 156 9.22 5.36 -12.40
C SER A 156 9.61 3.90 -12.67
N PHE A 157 10.03 3.15 -11.65
CA PHE A 157 10.39 1.74 -11.77
C PHE A 157 9.19 0.77 -11.88
N LEU A 158 7.95 1.22 -11.69
CA LEU A 158 6.77 0.35 -11.80
C LEU A 158 6.56 -0.15 -13.23
N SER A 159 6.97 0.61 -14.25
CA SER A 159 6.89 0.17 -15.66
C SER A 159 7.71 -1.11 -15.89
N THR A 160 8.90 -1.21 -15.28
CA THR A 160 9.72 -2.43 -15.33
C THR A 160 9.05 -3.60 -14.62
N ILE A 161 8.42 -3.35 -13.46
CA ILE A 161 7.66 -4.38 -12.72
C ILE A 161 6.50 -4.89 -13.57
N ASP A 162 5.71 -4.00 -14.17
CA ASP A 162 4.55 -4.38 -14.96
C ASP A 162 4.96 -5.17 -16.20
N ALA A 163 6.03 -4.76 -16.90
CA ALA A 163 6.54 -5.50 -18.06
C ALA A 163 6.99 -6.93 -17.69
N LEU A 164 7.64 -7.13 -16.54
CA LEU A 164 8.05 -8.45 -16.07
C LEU A 164 6.84 -9.31 -15.66
N LEU A 165 5.81 -8.70 -15.05
CA LEU A 165 4.58 -9.40 -14.68
C LEU A 165 3.75 -9.77 -15.92
N ALA A 166 3.67 -8.89 -16.91
CA ALA A 166 2.99 -9.17 -18.18
C ALA A 166 3.68 -10.32 -18.93
N ASP A 167 5.00 -10.28 -19.08
CA ASP A 167 5.77 -11.36 -19.70
C ASP A 167 5.59 -12.71 -18.97
N ALA A 168 5.51 -12.69 -17.64
CA ALA A 168 5.23 -13.90 -16.87
C ALA A 168 3.78 -14.37 -17.00
N ALA A 169 2.81 -13.45 -17.04
CA ALA A 169 1.40 -13.75 -17.23
C ALA A 169 1.17 -14.42 -18.60
N ASP A 170 1.75 -13.87 -19.66
CA ASP A 170 1.73 -14.45 -21.00
C ASP A 170 2.30 -15.88 -21.01
N ASN A 171 3.45 -16.07 -20.34
CA ASN A 171 4.09 -17.39 -20.21
C ASN A 171 3.22 -18.42 -19.46
N LEU A 172 2.37 -17.96 -18.55
CA LEU A 172 1.50 -18.78 -17.71
C LEU A 172 0.05 -18.84 -18.24
N GLY A 173 -0.24 -18.20 -19.39
CA GLY A 173 -1.58 -18.12 -19.96
C GLY A 173 -2.59 -17.38 -19.07
N ALA A 174 -2.13 -16.45 -18.23
CA ALA A 174 -2.99 -15.64 -17.39
C ALA A 174 -3.45 -14.38 -18.13
N GLN A 175 -4.72 -14.01 -17.96
CA GLN A 175 -5.29 -12.76 -18.49
C GLN A 175 -5.10 -11.59 -17.53
N ILE A 176 -4.90 -11.88 -16.24
CA ILE A 176 -4.78 -10.87 -15.20
C ILE A 176 -3.82 -11.28 -14.10
N VAL A 177 -3.10 -10.30 -13.57
CA VAL A 177 -2.22 -10.48 -12.41
C VAL A 177 -2.90 -9.98 -11.14
N PHE A 178 -3.19 -10.87 -10.19
CA PHE A 178 -3.61 -10.47 -8.84
C PHE A 178 -2.39 -10.15 -7.99
N ASP A 179 -2.47 -9.09 -7.20
CA ASP A 179 -1.44 -8.72 -6.23
C ASP A 179 -1.96 -8.72 -4.79
N GLY A 180 -1.03 -8.69 -3.84
CA GLY A 180 -1.32 -8.50 -2.42
C GLY A 180 -1.27 -7.03 -1.98
N ASN A 181 -1.36 -6.07 -2.92
CA ASN A 181 -1.25 -4.66 -2.57
C ASN A 181 -2.41 -4.24 -1.66
N ALA A 182 -2.14 -3.23 -0.84
CA ALA A 182 -3.00 -2.79 0.25
C ALA A 182 -3.25 -3.80 1.37
N GLY A 183 -2.65 -4.99 1.36
CA GLY A 183 -2.85 -5.99 2.42
C GLY A 183 -2.42 -5.47 3.80
N ASP A 184 -1.25 -4.85 3.92
CA ASP A 184 -0.82 -4.14 5.13
C ASP A 184 -1.85 -3.10 5.59
N ASN A 185 -2.39 -2.34 4.63
CA ASN A 185 -3.26 -1.20 4.88
C ASN A 185 -4.64 -1.66 5.37
N LEU A 186 -5.24 -2.59 4.63
CA LEU A 186 -6.54 -3.18 4.91
C LEU A 186 -6.53 -4.00 6.20
N LEU A 187 -5.50 -4.83 6.41
CA LEU A 187 -5.37 -5.73 7.56
C LEU A 187 -4.77 -5.03 8.79
N CYS A 188 -4.84 -3.70 8.82
CA CYS A 188 -4.57 -2.86 9.99
C CYS A 188 -3.16 -3.07 10.58
N PHE A 189 -2.12 -3.03 9.75
CA PHE A 189 -0.72 -3.23 10.12
C PHE A 189 -0.13 -2.07 10.96
N LEU A 190 -0.70 -1.84 12.15
CA LEU A 190 -0.30 -0.76 13.04
C LEU A 190 0.94 -1.12 13.88
N HIS A 191 1.87 -0.16 14.00
CA HIS A 191 3.09 -0.25 14.82
C HIS A 191 3.09 0.86 15.89
N SER A 192 1.98 0.98 16.62
CA SER A 192 1.79 2.03 17.62
C SER A 192 0.98 1.53 18.82
N ALA A 193 0.86 2.35 19.86
CA ALA A 193 0.02 2.04 21.02
C ALA A 193 -1.50 2.14 20.73
N ALA A 194 -1.92 2.42 19.49
CA ALA A 194 -3.32 2.60 19.12
C ALA A 194 -4.22 1.42 19.50
N PRO A 195 -3.85 0.15 19.23
CA PRO A 195 -4.70 -0.99 19.60
C PRO A 195 -4.90 -1.13 21.12
N VAL A 196 -3.87 -0.79 21.90
CA VAL A 196 -3.93 -0.81 23.38
C VAL A 196 -4.92 0.23 23.89
N VAL A 197 -4.83 1.46 23.36
CA VAL A 197 -5.72 2.57 23.75
C VAL A 197 -7.16 2.29 23.35
N ASP A 198 -7.39 1.76 22.15
CA ASP A 198 -8.73 1.41 21.69
C ASP A 198 -9.38 0.36 22.61
N ARG A 199 -8.64 -0.71 22.93
CA ARG A 199 -9.15 -1.75 23.82
C ARG A 199 -9.42 -1.23 25.23
N LEU A 200 -8.55 -0.38 25.78
CA LEU A 200 -8.76 0.29 27.06
C LEU A 200 -10.02 1.16 27.07
N ARG A 201 -10.32 1.89 25.99
CA ARG A 201 -11.51 2.75 25.89
C ARG A 201 -12.80 1.95 25.74
N VAL A 202 -12.73 0.75 25.16
CA VAL A 202 -13.90 -0.10 24.90
C VAL A 202 -14.18 -1.05 26.06
N GLU A 203 -13.18 -1.82 26.48
CA GLU A 203 -13.30 -2.86 27.51
C GLU A 203 -12.92 -2.37 28.92
N GLY A 204 -12.26 -1.22 29.04
CA GLY A 204 -11.69 -0.75 30.31
C GLY A 204 -10.34 -1.40 30.64
N PRO A 205 -9.74 -1.02 31.78
CA PRO A 205 -8.55 -1.69 32.28
C PRO A 205 -8.90 -3.13 32.69
N GLY A 206 -8.14 -4.11 32.20
CA GLY A 206 -8.39 -5.51 32.49
C GLY A 206 -7.42 -6.43 31.75
N ARG A 207 -7.69 -7.74 31.82
CA ARG A 207 -6.86 -8.77 31.18
C ARG A 207 -6.64 -8.52 29.69
N GLY A 208 -7.69 -8.13 28.96
CA GLY A 208 -7.60 -7.85 27.53
C GLY A 208 -6.65 -6.70 27.19
N ALA A 209 -6.70 -5.61 27.95
CA ALA A 209 -5.78 -4.48 27.77
C ALA A 209 -4.32 -4.88 28.05
N VAL A 210 -4.08 -5.68 29.10
CA VAL A 210 -2.73 -6.18 29.42
C VAL A 210 -2.20 -7.11 28.32
N GLU A 211 -3.02 -8.04 27.84
CA GLU A 211 -2.66 -8.94 26.73
C GLU A 211 -2.28 -8.14 25.48
N THR A 212 -3.11 -7.16 25.10
CA THR A 212 -2.86 -6.30 23.93
C THR A 212 -1.59 -5.47 24.08
N LEU A 213 -1.33 -4.99 25.31
CA LEU A 213 -0.13 -4.22 25.60
C LEU A 213 1.14 -5.07 25.42
N LEU A 214 1.14 -6.31 25.92
CA LEU A 214 2.25 -7.26 25.73
C LEU A 214 2.41 -7.66 24.26
N ASP A 215 1.31 -7.88 23.55
CA ASP A 215 1.33 -8.21 22.13
C ASP A 215 1.90 -7.05 21.31
N MET A 216 1.50 -5.82 21.60
CA MET A 216 2.05 -4.66 20.91
C MET A 216 3.52 -4.41 21.24
N CYS A 217 4.01 -4.71 22.44
CA CYS A 217 5.45 -4.66 22.73
C CYS A 217 6.24 -5.60 21.80
N ARG A 218 5.72 -6.80 21.54
CA ARG A 218 6.35 -7.76 20.62
C ARG A 218 6.24 -7.31 19.16
N VAL A 219 5.10 -6.77 18.75
CA VAL A 219 4.88 -6.27 17.38
C VAL A 219 5.78 -5.09 17.06
N THR A 220 5.94 -4.13 17.99
CA THR A 220 6.80 -2.95 17.77
C THR A 220 8.27 -3.20 18.12
N GLY A 221 8.57 -4.27 18.84
CA GLY A 221 9.90 -4.55 19.37
C GLY A 221 10.34 -3.62 20.50
N CYS A 222 9.42 -2.83 21.09
CA CYS A 222 9.77 -1.91 22.18
C CYS A 222 9.58 -2.55 23.56
N ASP A 223 10.28 -2.00 24.55
CA ASP A 223 10.09 -2.42 25.94
C ASP A 223 8.74 -1.96 26.53
N LEU A 224 8.39 -2.60 27.66
CA LEU A 224 7.14 -2.36 28.37
C LEU A 224 6.98 -0.89 28.83
N PRO A 225 7.99 -0.26 29.47
CA PRO A 225 7.90 1.16 29.85
C PRO A 225 7.62 2.10 28.67
N THR A 226 8.26 1.86 27.51
CA THR A 226 8.06 2.64 26.29
C THR A 226 6.63 2.50 25.78
N MET A 227 6.08 1.29 25.74
CA MET A 227 4.70 1.05 25.33
C MET A 227 3.69 1.70 26.29
N VAL A 228 3.91 1.62 27.60
CA VAL A 228 3.05 2.28 28.60
C VAL A 228 3.09 3.80 28.41
N LYS A 229 4.28 4.39 28.24
CA LYS A 229 4.43 5.83 27.97
C LYS A 229 3.72 6.25 26.69
N ALA A 230 3.85 5.47 25.61
CA ALA A 230 3.16 5.73 24.35
C ALA A 230 1.64 5.63 24.50
N THR A 231 1.15 4.65 25.26
CA THR A 231 -0.28 4.47 25.58
C THR A 231 -0.83 5.67 26.35
N LEU A 232 -0.16 6.09 27.44
CA LEU A 232 -0.56 7.26 28.23
C LEU A 232 -0.55 8.55 27.40
N LYS A 233 0.50 8.76 26.59
CA LYS A 233 0.59 9.92 25.69
C LYS A 233 -0.60 9.98 24.74
N ARG A 234 -1.00 8.84 24.18
CA ARG A 234 -2.11 8.73 23.22
C ARG A 234 -3.51 8.76 23.87
N LEU A 235 -3.62 8.40 25.16
CA LEU A 235 -4.86 8.59 25.93
C LEU A 235 -5.17 10.07 26.11
N VAL A 236 -4.15 10.89 26.37
CA VAL A 236 -4.27 12.34 26.62
C VAL A 236 -4.31 13.15 25.32
N ARG A 237 -3.42 12.83 24.37
CA ARG A 237 -3.30 13.55 23.10
C ARG A 237 -3.91 12.75 21.97
N ARG A 238 -4.86 13.34 21.25
CA ARG A 238 -5.25 12.85 19.94
C ARG A 238 -4.09 13.11 18.97
N PRO A 239 -3.63 12.11 18.19
CA PRO A 239 -2.75 12.39 17.07
C PRO A 239 -3.41 13.41 16.16
N ARG A 240 -2.66 14.42 15.71
CA ARG A 240 -3.13 15.29 14.64
C ARG A 240 -3.11 14.47 13.34
N GLY A 241 -4.16 14.58 12.54
CA GLY A 241 -4.24 13.97 11.21
C GLY A 241 -3.33 14.64 10.19
N GLU A 242 -2.11 15.03 10.57
CA GLU A 242 -1.15 15.63 9.68
C GLU A 242 -0.63 14.56 8.71
N TRP A 243 -0.85 14.78 7.42
CA TRP A 243 -0.29 13.92 6.39
C TRP A 243 1.18 14.31 6.15
N PRO A 244 2.12 13.35 6.13
CA PRO A 244 3.53 13.69 5.92
C PRO A 244 3.74 14.22 4.50
N CYS A 245 4.45 15.34 4.37
CA CYS A 245 4.81 15.91 3.08
C CYS A 245 6.34 15.92 2.93
N ASP A 246 6.84 15.46 1.78
CA ASP A 246 8.27 15.50 1.46
C ASP A 246 8.57 16.70 0.57
N ARG A 247 9.24 17.69 1.16
CA ARG A 247 9.63 18.94 0.47
C ARG A 247 11.11 18.97 0.13
N ARG A 248 11.86 17.92 0.44
CA ARG A 248 13.28 17.86 0.12
C ARG A 248 13.47 18.09 -1.39
N LEU A 249 14.51 18.83 -1.72
CA LEU A 249 14.93 19.16 -3.09
C LEU A 249 13.99 20.09 -3.88
N LEU A 250 12.90 20.58 -3.27
CA LEU A 250 12.01 21.57 -3.88
C LEU A 250 12.48 22.99 -3.54
N ALA A 251 12.15 23.96 -4.39
CA ALA A 251 12.46 25.36 -4.15
C ALA A 251 11.63 25.95 -3.00
N ASP A 252 12.25 26.81 -2.18
CA ASP A 252 11.64 27.39 -0.97
C ASP A 252 10.43 28.31 -1.25
N HIS A 253 10.37 28.92 -2.44
CA HIS A 253 9.30 29.84 -2.81
C HIS A 253 7.97 29.14 -3.13
N LEU A 254 7.96 27.81 -3.20
CA LEU A 254 6.73 27.03 -3.35
C LEU A 254 5.96 27.11 -2.02
N GLY A 255 5.02 28.05 -1.95
CA GLY A 255 4.21 28.36 -0.77
C GLY A 255 3.36 27.19 -0.26
N LEU A 256 2.78 27.37 0.94
CA LEU A 256 1.92 26.41 1.65
C LEU A 256 0.43 26.74 1.51
N ASP A 257 0.06 27.64 0.62
CA ASP A 257 -1.20 28.40 0.76
C ASP A 257 -2.45 27.67 0.25
N GLU A 258 -2.31 26.54 -0.44
CA GLU A 258 -3.45 25.71 -0.83
C GLU A 258 -3.78 24.68 0.25
N ALA A 259 -5.01 24.74 0.75
CA ALA A 259 -5.55 23.74 1.65
C ALA A 259 -5.65 22.41 0.90
N LEU A 260 -5.08 21.34 1.48
CA LEU A 260 -5.20 19.99 0.94
C LEU A 260 -6.68 19.62 0.84
N ASP A 261 -7.11 19.11 -0.32
CA ASP A 261 -8.44 18.54 -0.52
C ASP A 261 -8.33 17.04 -0.87
N PRO A 262 -8.15 16.16 0.13
CA PRO A 262 -8.09 14.72 -0.11
C PRO A 262 -9.36 14.24 -0.81
N VAL A 263 -9.21 13.45 -1.86
CA VAL A 263 -10.35 12.87 -2.59
C VAL A 263 -11.25 12.06 -1.66
N THR A 264 -10.63 11.40 -0.67
CA THR A 264 -11.27 10.67 0.41
C THR A 264 -10.98 11.36 1.74
N ASN A 265 -11.93 12.13 2.29
CA ASN A 265 -11.72 12.82 3.57
C ASN A 265 -12.02 11.93 4.79
N TRP A 266 -11.22 10.87 4.99
CA TRP A 266 -11.38 9.98 6.15
C TRP A 266 -10.60 10.42 7.39
N LEU A 267 -9.71 11.40 7.27
CA LEU A 267 -8.94 11.92 8.40
C LEU A 267 -9.83 12.61 9.44
N ASP A 268 -10.92 13.24 8.97
CA ASP A 268 -11.87 14.00 9.81
C ASP A 268 -13.05 13.18 10.34
N ILE A 269 -13.09 11.87 10.07
CA ILE A 269 -14.18 10.99 10.49
C ILE A 269 -14.24 10.86 12.02
N ASP A 270 -15.43 11.01 12.62
CA ASP A 270 -15.61 10.63 14.02
C ASP A 270 -15.59 9.10 14.17
N VAL A 271 -14.53 8.59 14.80
CA VAL A 271 -14.34 7.17 15.11
C VAL A 271 -14.77 6.78 16.54
N GLY A 272 -15.36 7.73 17.28
CA GLY A 272 -15.83 7.51 18.65
C GLY A 272 -14.74 6.99 19.60
N ARG A 273 -14.94 5.78 20.13
CA ARG A 273 -13.99 5.14 21.08
C ARG A 273 -12.80 4.47 20.39
N HIS A 274 -12.84 4.29 19.07
CA HIS A 274 -11.86 3.56 18.28
C HIS A 274 -10.83 4.50 17.63
N GLY A 275 -10.08 5.24 18.44
CA GLY A 275 -9.11 6.23 17.97
C GLY A 275 -8.01 5.67 17.06
N GLY A 276 -7.69 4.38 17.14
CA GLY A 276 -6.78 3.70 16.21
C GLY A 276 -7.36 3.47 14.82
N LYS A 277 -8.68 3.62 14.63
CA LYS A 277 -9.29 3.57 13.30
C LYS A 277 -8.92 4.77 12.43
N HIS A 278 -8.54 5.92 13.01
CA HIS A 278 -7.92 6.98 12.21
C HIS A 278 -6.62 6.52 11.55
N ASP A 279 -5.75 5.82 12.30
CA ASP A 279 -4.50 5.29 11.76
C ASP A 279 -4.79 4.22 10.69
N HIS A 280 -5.81 3.37 10.91
CA HIS A 280 -6.25 2.36 9.93
C HIS A 280 -6.80 2.99 8.64
N LEU A 281 -7.66 4.00 8.75
CA LEU A 281 -8.20 4.76 7.61
C LEU A 281 -7.07 5.46 6.84
N ALA A 282 -6.11 6.08 7.54
CA ALA A 282 -4.95 6.71 6.93
C ALA A 282 -4.06 5.68 6.19
N LEU A 283 -3.90 4.47 6.73
CA LEU A 283 -3.25 3.39 5.98
C LEU A 283 -4.00 3.11 4.67
N ILE A 284 -5.33 2.93 4.71
CA ILE A 284 -6.11 2.63 3.50
C ILE A 284 -6.03 3.77 2.48
N MET A 285 -6.08 5.04 2.93
CA MET A 285 -5.91 6.21 2.06
C MET A 285 -4.58 6.16 1.29
N ARG A 286 -3.47 5.78 1.92
CA ARG A 286 -2.16 5.63 1.24
C ARG A 286 -2.18 4.55 0.14
N ALA A 287 -2.98 3.51 0.34
CA ALA A 287 -3.09 2.42 -0.62
C ALA A 287 -3.83 2.84 -1.89
N GLN A 288 -4.77 3.79 -1.82
CA GLN A 288 -5.57 4.25 -2.97
C GLN A 288 -4.73 4.76 -4.15
N HIS A 289 -3.50 5.18 -3.88
CA HIS A 289 -2.55 5.65 -4.88
C HIS A 289 -1.86 4.51 -5.65
N HIS A 290 -1.89 3.29 -5.10
CA HIS A 290 -1.12 2.14 -5.56
C HIS A 290 -2.00 0.94 -5.98
N VAL A 291 -3.31 1.02 -5.73
CA VAL A 291 -4.30 -0.04 -5.93
C VAL A 291 -4.96 0.11 -7.28
N HIS A 292 -4.93 -0.96 -8.08
CA HIS A 292 -5.38 -1.02 -9.48
C HIS A 292 -4.61 -0.04 -10.38
N GLY A 293 -4.03 -0.52 -11.49
CA GLY A 293 -3.40 0.38 -12.45
C GLY A 293 -4.41 1.47 -12.87
N LEU A 294 -4.02 2.74 -12.87
CA LEU A 294 -4.90 3.86 -13.22
C LEU A 294 -5.18 3.96 -14.75
N GLY A 295 -4.92 2.89 -15.51
CA GLY A 295 -5.06 2.82 -16.97
C GLY A 295 -6.37 2.15 -17.45
N VAL A 296 -6.45 1.86 -18.74
CA VAL A 296 -7.62 1.20 -19.38
C VAL A 296 -7.60 -0.30 -19.09
N GLY A 297 -8.35 -0.72 -18.06
CA GLY A 297 -8.50 -2.12 -17.65
C GLY A 297 -7.34 -2.65 -16.78
N PRO A 298 -7.58 -3.60 -15.86
CA PRO A 298 -6.52 -4.06 -14.98
C PRO A 298 -5.72 -5.20 -15.63
N GLU A 299 -4.53 -4.90 -16.15
CA GLU A 299 -3.47 -5.91 -16.30
C GLU A 299 -3.04 -6.45 -14.92
N ARG A 300 -3.19 -5.60 -13.90
CA ARG A 300 -2.96 -5.91 -12.49
C ARG A 300 -4.12 -5.47 -11.61
N PHE A 301 -4.55 -6.36 -10.71
CA PHE A 301 -5.70 -6.19 -9.83
C PHE A 301 -5.37 -6.50 -8.37
N SER A 302 -5.92 -5.73 -7.43
CA SER A 302 -5.62 -5.79 -6.00
C SER A 302 -6.89 -6.22 -5.26
N PRO A 303 -7.25 -7.53 -5.29
CA PRO A 303 -8.54 -8.02 -4.81
C PRO A 303 -8.79 -7.74 -3.32
N LEU A 304 -7.74 -7.52 -2.52
CA LEU A 304 -7.87 -7.17 -1.11
C LEU A 304 -8.67 -5.88 -0.90
N MET A 305 -8.59 -4.92 -1.81
CA MET A 305 -9.33 -3.65 -1.73
C MET A 305 -10.79 -3.73 -2.15
N SER A 306 -11.32 -4.94 -2.35
CA SER A 306 -12.73 -5.14 -2.65
C SER A 306 -13.62 -4.67 -1.50
N GLN A 307 -14.73 -4.00 -1.84
CA GLN A 307 -15.65 -3.42 -0.88
C GLN A 307 -16.08 -4.37 0.26
N PRO A 308 -16.45 -5.66 0.03
CA PRO A 308 -16.84 -6.56 1.12
C PRO A 308 -15.72 -6.82 2.14
N LEU A 309 -14.46 -6.87 1.68
CA LEU A 309 -13.31 -7.03 2.57
C LEU A 309 -13.00 -5.72 3.30
N LEU A 310 -13.10 -4.58 2.60
CA LEU A 310 -12.93 -3.25 3.19
C LEU A 310 -13.92 -3.03 4.34
N GLU A 311 -15.21 -3.23 4.09
CA GLU A 311 -16.28 -3.09 5.08
C GLU A 311 -16.06 -4.01 6.29
N LEU A 312 -15.76 -5.29 6.04
CA LEU A 312 -15.48 -6.24 7.12
C LEU A 312 -14.26 -5.81 7.95
N CYS A 313 -13.15 -5.46 7.30
CA CYS A 313 -11.92 -5.06 8.00
C CYS A 313 -12.07 -3.75 8.79
N LEU A 314 -12.90 -2.82 8.31
CA LEU A 314 -13.27 -1.63 9.04
C LEU A 314 -14.07 -1.97 10.32
N SER A 315 -14.92 -3.00 10.28
CA SER A 315 -15.73 -3.39 11.45
C SER A 315 -14.97 -4.14 12.53
N ILE A 316 -13.81 -4.71 12.21
CA ILE A 316 -12.96 -5.43 13.15
C ILE A 316 -12.19 -4.46 14.04
N PRO A 317 -12.29 -4.55 15.38
CA PRO A 317 -11.50 -3.72 16.29
C PRO A 317 -9.99 -3.86 16.11
N THR A 318 -9.25 -2.76 16.28
CA THR A 318 -7.80 -2.68 15.99
C THR A 318 -6.97 -3.69 16.78
N TRP A 319 -7.35 -4.03 18.01
CA TRP A 319 -6.63 -5.00 18.85
C TRP A 319 -6.78 -6.46 18.42
N LEU A 320 -7.77 -6.81 17.58
CA LEU A 320 -7.89 -8.18 17.08
C LEU A 320 -6.87 -8.49 15.98
N TRP A 321 -6.28 -7.46 15.34
CA TRP A 321 -5.24 -7.63 14.32
C TRP A 321 -3.86 -7.97 14.91
N ALA A 322 -3.66 -7.74 16.21
CA ALA A 322 -2.41 -8.03 16.92
C ALA A 322 -2.66 -9.00 18.07
N LYS A 323 -2.41 -10.29 17.83
CA LYS A 323 -2.59 -11.37 18.82
C LYS A 323 -1.35 -12.26 18.90
N GLY A 324 -0.92 -12.57 20.12
CA GLY A 324 0.25 -13.42 20.36
C GLY A 324 1.55 -12.79 19.84
N GLY A 325 1.64 -11.46 19.87
CA GLY A 325 2.80 -10.70 19.38
C GLY A 325 3.00 -10.69 17.88
N ARG A 326 2.03 -11.15 17.09
CA ARG A 326 2.08 -11.15 15.62
C ARG A 326 1.13 -10.11 15.07
N ASN A 327 1.61 -9.31 14.12
CA ASN A 327 0.76 -8.39 13.37
C ASN A 327 0.01 -9.16 12.25
N ARG A 328 -1.17 -8.65 11.87
CA ARG A 328 -2.13 -9.32 10.98
C ARG A 328 -2.46 -10.75 11.44
N ALA A 329 -2.49 -10.97 12.77
CA ALA A 329 -2.69 -12.30 13.36
C ALA A 329 -3.99 -12.94 12.87
N LEU A 330 -5.06 -12.14 12.76
CA LEU A 330 -6.35 -12.62 12.30
C LEU A 330 -6.29 -13.21 10.88
N ALA A 331 -5.60 -12.53 9.96
CA ALA A 331 -5.41 -13.00 8.59
C ALA A 331 -4.53 -14.27 8.52
N ARG A 332 -3.46 -14.31 9.32
CA ARG A 332 -2.59 -15.50 9.44
C ARG A 332 -3.37 -16.70 9.96
N ASP A 333 -4.18 -16.51 11.00
CA ASP A 333 -4.94 -17.58 11.64
C ASP A 333 -6.17 -18.00 10.80
N ALA A 334 -6.71 -17.10 9.98
CA ALA A 334 -7.82 -17.39 9.06
C ALA A 334 -7.45 -18.45 8.01
N PHE A 335 -6.18 -18.52 7.60
CA PHE A 335 -5.67 -19.48 6.60
C PHE A 335 -4.57 -20.39 7.16
N ALA A 336 -4.49 -20.56 8.48
CA ALA A 336 -3.43 -21.33 9.11
C ALA A 336 -3.40 -22.81 8.69
N ALA A 337 -4.55 -23.37 8.32
CA ALA A 337 -4.67 -24.75 7.87
C ALA A 337 -4.32 -24.94 6.39
N ASP A 338 -4.22 -23.87 5.60
CA ASP A 338 -4.05 -23.91 4.14
C ASP A 338 -2.67 -23.41 3.70
N LEU A 339 -1.85 -22.92 4.64
CA LEU A 339 -0.57 -22.30 4.35
C LEU A 339 0.55 -22.96 5.16
N PRO A 340 1.76 -23.12 4.58
CA PRO A 340 2.94 -23.56 5.31
C PRO A 340 3.23 -22.70 6.54
N GLN A 341 3.52 -23.34 7.67
CA GLN A 341 3.81 -22.65 8.93
C GLN A 341 5.00 -21.68 8.83
N SER A 342 5.98 -21.99 7.98
CA SER A 342 7.13 -21.11 7.71
C SER A 342 6.74 -19.78 7.06
N LEU A 343 5.70 -19.76 6.20
CA LEU A 343 5.17 -18.53 5.61
C LEU A 343 4.35 -17.75 6.64
N LEU A 344 3.54 -18.45 7.43
CA LEU A 344 2.72 -17.84 8.49
C LEU A 344 3.54 -17.27 9.65
N ALA A 345 4.75 -17.77 9.89
CA ALA A 345 5.66 -17.27 10.92
C ALA A 345 6.52 -16.08 10.46
N ARG A 346 6.55 -15.80 9.15
CA ARG A 346 7.42 -14.76 8.58
C ARG A 346 6.97 -13.37 9.00
N THR A 347 7.90 -12.57 9.53
CA THR A 347 7.66 -11.19 10.01
C THR A 347 8.36 -10.13 9.16
N SER A 348 9.34 -10.51 8.34
CA SER A 348 10.05 -9.61 7.42
C SER A 348 9.72 -9.93 5.97
N LYS A 349 9.60 -8.89 5.13
CA LYS A 349 9.47 -8.99 3.69
C LYS A 349 10.69 -8.35 3.04
N SER A 350 11.12 -8.89 1.91
CA SER A 350 12.16 -8.32 1.07
C SER A 350 11.52 -7.50 -0.04
N GLY A 351 12.15 -6.39 -0.43
CA GLY A 351 11.64 -5.49 -1.45
C GLY A 351 12.63 -5.33 -2.61
N PRO A 352 12.24 -4.63 -3.68
CA PRO A 352 13.11 -4.38 -4.83
C PRO A 352 14.20 -3.31 -4.56
N ASP A 353 14.56 -3.05 -3.30
CA ASP A 353 15.42 -1.92 -2.91
C ASP A 353 16.81 -1.99 -3.56
N SER A 354 17.43 -3.18 -3.63
CA SER A 354 18.71 -3.35 -4.30
C SER A 354 18.63 -3.09 -5.80
N PHE A 355 17.56 -3.56 -6.46
CA PHE A 355 17.30 -3.25 -7.87
C PHE A 355 17.15 -1.73 -8.08
N ILE A 356 16.36 -1.05 -7.27
CA ILE A 356 16.12 0.39 -7.38
C ILE A 356 17.43 1.17 -7.23
N ARG A 357 18.27 0.79 -6.26
CA ARG A 357 19.60 1.39 -6.07
C ARG A 357 20.50 1.14 -7.28
N LEU A 358 20.57 -0.09 -7.77
CA LEU A 358 21.41 -0.43 -8.91
C LEU A 358 20.95 0.29 -10.18
N ALA A 359 19.63 0.37 -10.41
CA ALA A 359 19.05 1.10 -11.54
C ALA A 359 19.39 2.58 -11.46
N PHE A 360 19.23 3.21 -10.28
CA PHE A 360 19.63 4.59 -10.06
C PHE A 360 21.12 4.83 -10.34
N HIS A 361 22.02 3.94 -9.87
CA HIS A 361 23.46 4.09 -10.12
C HIS A 361 23.80 3.92 -11.60
N HIS A 362 23.20 2.92 -12.27
CA HIS A 362 23.39 2.67 -13.69
C HIS A 362 22.98 3.88 -14.55
N HIS A 363 21.89 4.54 -14.17
CA HIS A 363 21.28 5.65 -14.91
C HIS A 363 21.54 7.03 -14.30
N ARG A 364 22.52 7.15 -13.39
CA ARG A 364 22.76 8.37 -12.59
C ARG A 364 22.95 9.61 -13.46
N SER A 365 23.77 9.50 -14.51
CA SER A 365 24.05 10.64 -15.40
C SER A 365 22.80 11.11 -16.13
N ALA A 366 22.00 10.18 -16.66
CA ALA A 366 20.76 10.49 -17.36
C ALA A 366 19.73 11.13 -16.42
N LEU A 367 19.57 10.59 -15.20
CA LEU A 367 18.68 11.16 -14.18
C LEU A 367 19.12 12.57 -13.75
N ARG A 368 20.44 12.81 -13.65
CA ARG A 368 20.99 14.13 -13.31
C ARG A 368 20.67 15.16 -14.38
N GLU A 369 20.92 14.84 -15.65
CA GLU A 369 20.59 15.72 -16.79
C GLU A 369 19.08 15.99 -16.86
N LEU A 370 18.28 14.92 -16.72
CA LEU A 370 16.82 15.00 -16.72
C LEU A 370 16.29 16.00 -15.67
N LEU A 371 16.82 15.93 -14.43
CA LEU A 371 16.35 16.78 -13.34
C LEU A 371 16.93 18.19 -13.35
N LEU A 372 18.20 18.38 -13.76
CA LEU A 372 18.84 19.70 -13.70
C LEU A 372 18.60 20.56 -14.94
N ASP A 373 18.35 19.94 -16.10
CA ASP A 373 18.21 20.65 -17.38
C ASP A 373 16.80 20.50 -17.99
N GLY A 374 15.90 19.82 -17.26
CA GLY A 374 14.51 19.54 -17.62
C GLY A 374 13.49 20.64 -17.32
N LEU A 375 12.22 20.35 -17.59
CA LEU A 375 11.07 21.24 -17.45
C LEU A 375 10.90 21.73 -16.01
N ILE A 376 10.95 20.84 -15.02
CA ILE A 376 10.75 21.22 -13.62
C ILE A 376 11.85 22.16 -13.12
N ALA A 377 13.10 22.00 -13.57
CA ALA A 377 14.19 22.92 -13.27
C ALA A 377 14.03 24.25 -14.01
N ARG A 378 13.65 24.23 -15.29
CA ARG A 378 13.39 25.45 -16.09
C ARG A 378 12.25 26.31 -15.52
N ASN A 379 11.28 25.68 -14.86
CA ASN A 379 10.19 26.35 -14.16
C ASN A 379 10.52 26.66 -12.68
N ALA A 380 11.79 26.53 -12.28
CA ALA A 380 12.28 26.83 -10.93
C ALA A 380 11.62 26.03 -9.79
N LEU A 381 11.05 24.85 -10.06
CA LEU A 381 10.38 24.05 -9.02
C LEU A 381 11.35 23.32 -8.08
N LEU A 382 12.62 23.21 -8.46
CA LEU A 382 13.66 22.52 -7.72
C LEU A 382 14.62 23.49 -7.03
N ASP A 383 15.09 23.11 -5.84
CA ASP A 383 16.33 23.67 -5.31
C ASP A 383 17.51 23.01 -6.03
N ARG A 384 18.01 23.69 -7.06
CA ARG A 384 19.08 23.20 -7.92
C ARG A 384 20.33 22.79 -7.13
N ALA A 385 20.75 23.58 -6.15
CA ALA A 385 21.96 23.32 -5.38
C ALA A 385 21.81 22.06 -4.52
N SER A 386 20.63 21.89 -3.89
CA SER A 386 20.32 20.68 -3.13
C SER A 386 20.23 19.44 -4.02
N VAL A 387 19.67 19.55 -5.23
CA VAL A 387 19.62 18.43 -6.20
C VAL A 387 21.03 18.06 -6.68
N GLU A 388 21.87 19.03 -7.02
CA GLU A 388 23.27 18.80 -7.39
C GLU A 388 24.01 18.07 -6.26
N ALA A 389 23.90 18.55 -5.02
CA ALA A 389 24.50 17.89 -3.86
C ALA A 389 23.97 16.46 -3.64
N ALA A 390 22.68 16.22 -3.88
CA ALA A 390 22.09 14.89 -3.78
C ALA A 390 22.69 13.89 -4.78
N PHE A 391 23.12 14.36 -5.96
CA PHE A 391 23.84 13.58 -6.96
C PHE A 391 25.35 13.47 -6.73
N GLU A 392 25.91 14.13 -5.70
CA GLU A 392 27.31 13.96 -5.28
C GLU A 392 27.44 13.08 -4.03
N LEU A 393 26.37 12.94 -3.24
CA LEU A 393 26.34 12.05 -2.09
C LEU A 393 26.59 10.59 -2.50
N ASP A 394 27.30 9.86 -1.62
CA ASP A 394 27.42 8.42 -1.72
C ASP A 394 26.03 7.79 -1.47
N THR A 395 25.35 7.51 -2.57
CA THR A 395 23.99 6.98 -2.60
C THR A 395 23.88 5.54 -2.09
N SER A 396 24.99 4.88 -1.78
CA SER A 396 24.97 3.61 -1.04
C SER A 396 24.43 3.77 0.39
N LEU A 397 24.45 4.97 0.97
CA LEU A 397 24.12 5.20 2.38
C LEU A 397 22.73 5.82 2.65
N ASP A 398 22.12 6.52 1.69
CA ASP A 398 20.82 7.18 1.90
C ASP A 398 19.77 6.82 0.84
N GLY A 399 19.04 5.73 1.10
CA GLY A 399 17.96 5.27 0.20
C GLY A 399 16.83 6.27 0.06
N SER A 400 16.53 7.04 1.11
CA SER A 400 15.38 7.95 1.12
C SER A 400 15.51 9.10 0.12
N THR A 401 16.76 9.51 -0.16
CA THR A 401 17.08 10.53 -1.15
C THR A 401 17.02 9.97 -2.57
N ILE A 402 17.42 8.71 -2.80
CA ILE A 402 17.24 8.04 -4.09
C ILE A 402 15.76 7.99 -4.48
N TYR A 403 14.89 7.51 -3.58
CA TYR A 403 13.44 7.47 -3.86
C TYR A 403 12.91 8.87 -4.18
N ARG A 404 13.37 9.90 -3.45
CA ARG A 404 12.95 11.27 -3.71
C ARG A 404 13.38 11.78 -5.10
N LEU A 405 14.61 11.49 -5.52
CA LEU A 405 15.09 11.84 -6.86
C LEU A 405 14.30 11.09 -7.95
N LEU A 406 13.96 9.82 -7.74
CA LEU A 406 13.15 9.03 -8.67
C LEU A 406 11.71 9.54 -8.75
N ASP A 407 11.11 9.96 -7.63
CA ASP A 407 9.77 10.58 -7.62
C ASP A 407 9.78 11.91 -8.41
N LEU A 408 10.85 12.72 -8.31
CA LEU A 408 11.01 13.94 -9.12
C LEU A 408 11.25 13.63 -10.60
N ALA A 409 11.99 12.56 -10.91
CA ALA A 409 12.24 12.15 -12.29
C ALA A 409 10.96 11.65 -12.97
N GLU A 410 10.09 10.95 -12.21
CA GLU A 410 8.75 10.61 -12.68
C GLU A 410 7.92 11.87 -12.94
N ALA A 411 7.93 12.87 -12.04
CA ALA A 411 7.20 14.11 -12.26
C ALA A 411 7.68 14.87 -13.51
N GLU A 412 8.99 14.90 -13.76
CA GLU A 412 9.59 15.50 -14.96
C GLU A 412 9.16 14.77 -16.24
N THR A 413 9.29 13.45 -16.29
CA THR A 413 8.92 12.65 -17.47
C THR A 413 7.41 12.66 -17.72
N TRP A 414 6.60 12.64 -16.65
CA TRP A 414 5.16 12.82 -16.74
C TRP A 414 4.82 14.17 -17.36
N ALA A 415 5.42 15.26 -16.88
CA ALA A 415 5.18 16.60 -17.43
C ALA A 415 5.55 16.69 -18.92
N ARG A 416 6.65 16.03 -19.33
CA ARG A 416 7.05 15.92 -20.75
C ARG A 416 6.06 15.12 -21.59
N SER A 417 5.40 14.11 -21.02
CA SER A 417 4.44 13.27 -21.76
C SER A 417 3.16 14.03 -22.18
N TRP A 418 2.93 15.22 -21.63
CA TRP A 418 1.83 16.13 -21.98
C TRP A 418 2.23 17.28 -22.92
N GLN A 419 3.52 17.36 -23.30
CA GLN A 419 3.99 18.25 -24.39
C GLN A 419 3.81 17.57 -25.74
#